data_AF-A0A3D2USK0-F1
#
_entry.id   AF-A0A3D2USK0-F1
#
_cell.length_a   1.000
_cell.length_b   1.000
_cell.length_c   1.000
_cell.angle_alpha   90.00
_cell.angle_beta   90.00
_cell.angle_gamma   90.00
#
_symmetry.space_group_name_H-M   'P 1'
#
loop_
_entity.id
_entity.type
_entity.pdbx_description
1 polymer ?
#
loop_
_entity_poly.entity_id
_entity_poly.type
_entity_poly.pdbx_seq_one_letter_code
_entity_poly.pdbx_strand_id
1 'polypeptide(L)'
;MTTLDKNSGKKKRDVKVEFTIHPVLQQVEKKISEAQNFQLEVIAKTNFNNFNGREIARWLRENHKMWKTVLLPLDFISLRDMDDGHWHADTLYIYPEDGYGFKLEEIMKEQFHADETQWIGREDAMDMLGTSEIKNTSYVILSAWWD
;
A
#
# COMPACT_ATOMS: atom_id res chain seq x y z
N MET A 1 -23.54 -58.04 46.31
CA MET A 1 -23.59 -56.71 46.94
C MET A 1 -22.20 -56.09 46.79
N THR A 2 -21.70 -55.75 45.60
CA THR A 2 -22.08 -54.71 44.62
C THR A 2 -22.05 -53.28 45.18
N THR A 3 -20.92 -52.60 45.01
CA THR A 3 -20.81 -51.14 44.90
C THR A 3 -20.16 -50.83 43.54
N LEU A 4 -20.92 -50.19 42.66
CA LEU A 4 -20.47 -49.63 41.38
C LEU A 4 -20.46 -48.12 41.52
N ASP A 5 -19.30 -47.52 41.30
CA ASP A 5 -19.05 -46.08 41.36
C ASP A 5 -19.70 -45.34 40.18
N LYS A 6 -20.21 -44.15 40.47
CA LYS A 6 -20.97 -43.29 39.55
C LYS A 6 -20.05 -42.58 38.58
N ASN A 7 -20.19 -42.90 37.30
CA ASN A 7 -19.57 -42.18 36.18
C ASN A 7 -20.38 -40.89 35.88
N SER A 8 -19.73 -39.73 35.98
CA SER A 8 -20.36 -38.41 35.78
C SER A 8 -20.23 -37.95 34.31
N GLY A 9 -21.32 -38.06 33.56
CA GLY A 9 -21.40 -37.59 32.18
C GLY A 9 -21.48 -36.06 32.08
N LYS A 10 -20.41 -35.41 31.59
CA LYS A 10 -20.44 -34.00 31.15
C LYS A 10 -21.17 -33.89 29.80
N LYS A 11 -22.33 -33.24 29.78
CA LYS A 11 -23.04 -32.83 28.55
C LYS A 11 -22.23 -31.77 27.80
N LYS A 12 -21.72 -32.08 26.60
CA LYS A 12 -21.24 -31.08 25.63
C LYS A 12 -22.45 -30.29 25.14
N ARG A 13 -22.39 -28.96 25.23
CA ARG A 13 -23.36 -28.05 24.61
C ARG A 13 -22.88 -27.79 23.18
N ASP A 14 -23.71 -28.14 22.20
CA ASP A 14 -23.46 -27.80 20.80
C ASP A 14 -23.59 -26.29 20.63
N VAL A 15 -22.45 -25.62 20.39
CA VAL A 15 -22.41 -24.21 20.02
C VAL A 15 -22.72 -24.13 18.53
N LYS A 16 -23.93 -23.68 18.21
CA LYS A 16 -24.34 -23.38 16.83
C LYS A 16 -23.62 -22.09 16.39
N VAL A 17 -22.55 -22.24 15.65
CA VAL A 17 -21.83 -21.11 15.04
C VAL A 17 -22.65 -20.65 13.83
N GLU A 18 -23.37 -19.54 13.98
CA GLU A 18 -24.00 -18.86 12.86
C GLU A 18 -22.96 -17.98 12.16
N PHE A 19 -22.54 -18.39 10.97
CA PHE A 19 -21.71 -17.58 10.09
C PHE A 19 -22.59 -16.51 9.46
N THR A 20 -22.51 -15.29 9.98
CA THR A 20 -23.08 -14.11 9.33
C THR A 20 -22.26 -13.83 8.08
N ILE A 21 -22.75 -14.27 6.92
CA ILE A 21 -22.17 -13.88 5.63
C ILE A 21 -22.55 -12.42 5.41
N HIS A 22 -21.59 -11.51 5.63
CA HIS A 22 -21.76 -10.12 5.24
C HIS A 22 -21.99 -10.04 3.73
N PRO A 23 -22.98 -9.25 3.26
CA PRO A 23 -23.21 -9.10 1.84
C PRO A 23 -21.94 -8.57 1.19
N VAL A 24 -21.50 -9.27 0.15
CA VAL A 24 -20.39 -8.88 -0.72
C VAL A 24 -20.67 -7.46 -1.19
N LEU A 25 -19.97 -6.49 -0.60
CA LEU A 25 -19.96 -5.11 -1.09
C LEU A 25 -19.53 -5.22 -2.55
N GLN A 26 -20.43 -4.90 -3.48
CA GLN A 26 -20.07 -4.67 -4.87
C GLN A 26 -18.94 -3.64 -4.84
N GLN A 27 -17.72 -4.10 -5.14
CA GLN A 27 -16.54 -3.24 -5.16
C GLN A 27 -16.81 -2.18 -6.21
N VAL A 28 -17.16 -0.98 -5.78
CA VAL A 28 -17.22 0.19 -6.65
C VAL A 28 -15.83 0.30 -7.26
N GLU A 29 -15.77 0.17 -8.58
CA GLU A 29 -14.50 0.23 -9.31
C GLU A 29 -13.81 1.57 -8.98
N LYS A 30 -12.66 1.47 -8.31
CA LYS A 30 -11.95 2.63 -7.80
C LYS A 30 -11.36 3.40 -8.99
N LYS A 31 -11.89 4.60 -9.26
CA LYS A 31 -11.42 5.48 -10.34
C LYS A 31 -10.19 6.29 -9.91
N ILE A 32 -9.22 6.41 -10.80
CA ILE A 32 -8.07 7.30 -10.63
C ILE A 32 -8.56 8.75 -10.73
N SER A 33 -8.24 9.58 -9.74
CA SER A 33 -8.57 11.00 -9.76
C SER A 33 -7.63 11.78 -10.68
N GLU A 34 -8.02 13.00 -11.06
CA GLU A 34 -7.18 13.87 -11.88
C GLU A 34 -5.81 14.15 -11.24
N ALA A 35 -5.78 14.41 -9.92
CA ALA A 35 -4.54 14.64 -9.18
C ALA A 35 -3.61 13.41 -9.18
N GLN A 36 -4.19 12.21 -9.01
CA GLN A 36 -3.44 10.96 -9.12
C GLN A 36 -2.93 10.74 -10.55
N ASN A 37 -3.73 11.06 -11.57
CA ASN A 37 -3.30 10.94 -12.95
C ASN A 37 -2.14 11.89 -13.28
N PHE A 38 -2.17 13.14 -12.77
CA PHE A 38 -1.06 14.07 -12.91
C PHE A 38 0.23 13.54 -12.28
N GLN A 39 0.16 12.99 -11.06
CA GLN A 39 1.34 12.35 -10.45
C GLN A 39 1.85 11.16 -11.27
N LEU A 40 0.95 10.34 -11.83
CA LEU A 40 1.34 9.24 -12.72
C LEU A 40 1.95 9.72 -14.05
N GLU A 41 1.62 10.93 -14.51
CA GLU A 41 2.28 11.57 -15.66
C GLU A 41 3.67 12.09 -15.32
N VAL A 42 3.87 12.66 -14.13
CA VAL A 42 5.19 13.03 -13.60
C VAL A 42 6.06 11.78 -13.48
N ILE A 43 5.56 10.73 -12.82
CA ILE A 43 6.27 9.44 -12.70
C ILE A 43 6.63 8.89 -14.08
N ALA A 44 5.72 8.90 -15.04
CA ALA A 44 5.98 8.39 -16.38
C ALA A 44 7.08 9.15 -17.16
N LYS A 45 7.36 10.40 -16.77
CA LYS A 45 8.39 11.26 -17.38
C LYS A 45 9.74 11.19 -16.66
N THR A 46 9.78 10.67 -15.45
CA THR A 46 11.02 10.48 -14.70
C THR A 46 11.77 9.25 -15.21
N ASN A 47 13.03 9.45 -15.58
CA ASN A 47 13.96 8.38 -15.94
C ASN A 47 15.34 8.79 -15.43
N PHE A 48 15.53 8.59 -14.14
CA PHE A 48 16.75 8.94 -13.42
C PHE A 48 17.23 7.70 -12.68
N ASN A 49 18.54 7.45 -12.61
CA ASN A 49 19.08 6.22 -12.03
C ASN A 49 18.47 4.96 -12.69
N ASN A 50 18.27 3.88 -11.95
CA ASN A 50 17.52 2.71 -12.40
C ASN A 50 15.98 2.88 -12.33
N PHE A 51 15.47 4.08 -12.04
CA PHE A 51 14.03 4.36 -11.98
C PHE A 51 13.39 4.41 -13.38
N ASN A 52 12.79 3.30 -13.82
CA ASN A 52 12.02 3.26 -15.06
C ASN A 52 10.57 3.76 -14.84
N GLY A 53 10.41 5.07 -14.78
CA GLY A 53 9.14 5.70 -14.44
C GLY A 53 7.99 5.38 -15.41
N ARG A 54 8.27 5.18 -16.70
CA ARG A 54 7.24 4.79 -17.69
C ARG A 54 6.62 3.44 -17.37
N GLU A 55 7.45 2.47 -17.04
CA GLU A 55 7.00 1.12 -16.72
C GLU A 55 6.27 1.08 -15.38
N ILE A 56 6.84 1.72 -14.36
CA ILE A 56 6.23 1.82 -13.03
C ILE A 56 4.86 2.52 -13.11
N ALA A 57 4.75 3.66 -13.81
CA ALA A 57 3.48 4.39 -13.93
C ALA A 57 2.40 3.59 -14.69
N ARG A 58 2.78 2.79 -15.70
CA ARG A 58 1.85 1.90 -16.40
C ARG A 58 1.34 0.81 -15.46
N TRP A 59 2.24 0.16 -14.72
CA TRP A 59 1.87 -0.87 -13.76
C TRP A 59 0.97 -0.32 -12.63
N LEU A 60 1.28 0.88 -12.12
CA LEU A 60 0.47 1.54 -11.10
C LEU A 60 -0.96 1.81 -11.59
N ARG A 61 -1.13 2.25 -12.85
CA ARG A 61 -2.46 2.43 -13.46
C ARG A 61 -3.25 1.12 -13.51
N GLU A 62 -2.61 0.06 -13.97
CA GLU A 62 -3.23 -1.28 -14.09
C GLU A 62 -3.57 -1.89 -12.72
N ASN A 63 -2.87 -1.49 -11.66
CA ASN A 63 -2.98 -2.03 -10.31
C ASN A 63 -3.52 -1.01 -9.29
N HIS A 64 -4.33 -0.03 -9.72
CA HIS A 64 -4.86 1.04 -8.87
C HIS A 64 -5.58 0.57 -7.61
N LYS A 65 -6.17 -0.64 -7.64
CA LYS A 65 -6.81 -1.26 -6.46
C LYS A 65 -5.85 -1.53 -5.29
N MET A 66 -4.54 -1.48 -5.50
CA MET A 66 -3.54 -1.82 -4.48
C MET A 66 -3.08 -0.61 -3.65
N TRP A 67 -3.32 0.61 -4.11
CA TRP A 67 -2.77 1.82 -3.49
C TRP A 67 -3.81 2.92 -3.38
N LYS A 68 -3.78 3.65 -2.26
CA LYS A 68 -4.59 4.85 -1.99
C LYS A 68 -4.08 6.04 -2.78
N THR A 69 -2.79 6.32 -2.70
CA THR A 69 -2.10 7.32 -3.51
C THR A 69 -0.63 6.94 -3.69
N VAL A 70 0.00 7.51 -4.71
CA VAL A 70 1.45 7.48 -4.93
C VAL A 70 1.96 8.91 -5.03
N LEU A 71 3.21 9.11 -4.63
CA LEU A 71 3.86 10.42 -4.69
C LEU A 71 5.32 10.23 -5.08
N LEU A 72 5.73 10.92 -6.14
CA LEU A 72 7.12 11.07 -6.53
C LEU A 72 7.53 12.53 -6.25
N PRO A 73 8.26 12.80 -5.16
CA PRO A 73 8.68 14.14 -4.83
C PRO A 73 9.85 14.53 -5.73
N LEU A 74 9.72 15.71 -6.33
CA LEU A 74 10.77 16.32 -7.13
C LEU A 74 11.66 17.16 -6.23
N ASP A 75 12.94 17.16 -6.52
CA ASP A 75 13.95 17.92 -5.78
C ASP A 75 14.41 19.19 -6.53
N PHE A 76 15.43 19.86 -6.00
CA PHE A 76 15.99 21.04 -6.65
C PHE A 76 16.81 20.72 -7.91
N ILE A 77 17.22 19.47 -8.11
CA ILE A 77 17.87 19.04 -9.34
C ILE A 77 16.82 19.04 -10.46
N SER A 78 15.60 18.54 -10.18
CA SER A 78 14.47 18.68 -11.08
C SER A 78 14.20 20.14 -11.43
N LEU A 79 14.23 21.05 -10.45
CA LEU A 79 14.03 22.48 -10.72
C LEU A 79 15.06 23.04 -11.71
N ARG A 80 16.32 22.62 -11.61
CA ARG A 80 17.41 23.05 -12.51
C ARG A 80 17.21 22.55 -13.93
N ASP A 81 16.80 21.28 -14.10
CA ASP A 81 16.84 20.57 -15.37
C ASP A 81 15.47 20.43 -16.06
N MET A 82 14.41 20.98 -15.47
CA MET A 82 13.03 20.92 -16.00
C MET A 82 12.87 21.63 -17.35
N ASP A 83 13.66 22.68 -17.59
CA ASP A 83 13.79 23.39 -18.88
C ASP A 83 14.14 22.40 -20.00
N ASP A 84 15.13 21.55 -19.74
CA ASP A 84 15.60 20.51 -20.66
C ASP A 84 14.67 19.29 -20.71
N GLY A 85 13.54 19.34 -20.00
CA GLY A 85 12.54 18.26 -19.94
C GLY A 85 12.93 17.09 -19.04
N HIS A 86 13.92 17.25 -18.16
CA HIS A 86 14.36 16.20 -17.22
C HIS A 86 13.67 16.35 -15.87
N TRP A 87 13.30 15.21 -15.29
CA TRP A 87 12.74 15.11 -13.94
C TRP A 87 13.65 14.19 -13.13
N HIS A 88 14.14 14.69 -12.01
CA HIS A 88 15.05 14.01 -11.09
C HIS A 88 14.29 13.62 -9.83
N ALA A 89 14.05 12.33 -9.71
CA ALA A 89 13.52 11.72 -8.50
C ALA A 89 13.92 10.25 -8.51
N ASP A 90 14.32 9.77 -7.35
CA ASP A 90 14.82 8.43 -7.10
C ASP A 90 14.00 7.68 -6.05
N THR A 91 13.03 8.34 -5.41
CA THR A 91 12.24 7.79 -4.30
C THR A 91 10.74 7.85 -4.60
N LEU A 92 10.08 6.70 -4.71
CA LEU A 92 8.63 6.61 -4.82
C LEU A 92 8.00 6.31 -3.45
N TYR A 93 7.07 7.17 -3.02
CA TYR A 93 6.23 6.92 -1.86
C TYR A 93 4.88 6.34 -2.28
N ILE A 94 4.47 5.25 -1.64
CA ILE A 94 3.21 4.57 -1.91
C ILE A 94 2.43 4.51 -0.60
N TYR A 95 1.23 5.09 -0.59
CA TYR A 95 0.26 4.86 0.48
C TYR A 95 -0.64 3.68 0.08
N PRO A 96 -0.43 2.46 0.64
CA PRO A 96 -1.14 1.26 0.21
C PRO A 96 -2.63 1.26 0.58
N GLU A 97 -3.41 0.50 -0.18
CA GLU A 97 -4.70 -0.02 0.28
C GLU A 97 -4.48 -1.13 1.30
N ASP A 98 -5.45 -1.30 2.19
CA ASP A 98 -5.37 -2.27 3.28
C ASP A 98 -5.20 -3.69 2.71
N GLY A 99 -4.22 -4.44 3.23
CA GLY A 99 -3.91 -5.80 2.78
C GLY A 99 -2.95 -5.91 1.59
N TYR A 100 -2.60 -4.81 0.91
CA TYR A 100 -1.68 -4.84 -0.24
C TYR A 100 -0.23 -4.44 0.09
N GLY A 101 0.05 -3.99 1.32
CA GLY A 101 1.36 -3.44 1.69
C GLY A 101 2.54 -4.34 1.34
N PHE A 102 2.59 -5.56 1.88
CA PHE A 102 3.67 -6.51 1.59
C PHE A 102 3.77 -6.89 0.12
N LYS A 103 2.64 -6.94 -0.61
CA LYS A 103 2.67 -7.25 -2.04
C LYS A 103 3.27 -6.10 -2.85
N LEU A 104 2.97 -4.87 -2.49
CA LEU A 104 3.58 -3.69 -3.10
C LEU A 104 5.09 -3.65 -2.86
N GLU A 105 5.52 -3.92 -1.62
CA GLU A 105 6.95 -4.00 -1.28
C GLU A 105 7.68 -5.07 -2.10
N GLU A 106 7.12 -6.29 -2.16
CA GLU A 106 7.65 -7.39 -2.97
C GLU A 106 7.79 -6.97 -4.45
N ILE A 107 6.79 -6.31 -5.01
CA ILE A 107 6.82 -5.90 -6.43
C ILE A 107 7.88 -4.81 -6.66
N MET A 108 7.97 -3.81 -5.78
CA MET A 108 8.99 -2.77 -5.91
C MET A 108 10.40 -3.37 -5.88
N LYS A 109 10.67 -4.32 -4.97
CA LYS A 109 11.95 -5.03 -4.86
C LYS A 109 12.23 -5.96 -6.02
N GLU A 110 11.32 -6.88 -6.30
CA GLU A 110 11.62 -8.04 -7.15
C GLU A 110 11.35 -7.76 -8.64
N GLN A 111 10.32 -6.95 -8.95
CA GLN A 111 9.95 -6.64 -10.34
C GLN A 111 10.56 -5.33 -10.83
N PHE A 112 10.56 -4.29 -9.99
CA PHE A 112 11.10 -2.98 -10.35
C PHE A 112 12.50 -2.73 -9.83
N HIS A 113 13.09 -3.69 -9.12
CA HIS A 113 14.49 -3.64 -8.68
C HIS A 113 14.82 -2.37 -7.89
N ALA A 114 13.91 -1.93 -7.02
CA ALA A 114 14.23 -0.91 -6.04
C ALA A 114 15.38 -1.39 -5.16
N ASP A 115 16.46 -0.61 -5.07
CA ASP A 115 17.64 -0.92 -4.28
C ASP A 115 17.32 -0.98 -2.79
N GLU A 116 16.44 -0.08 -2.33
CA GLU A 116 15.99 -0.05 -0.95
C GLU A 116 14.46 0.14 -0.87
N THR A 117 13.83 -0.56 0.08
CA THR A 117 12.47 -0.24 0.48
C THR A 117 12.34 -0.15 1.99
N GLN A 118 11.59 0.84 2.46
CA GLN A 118 11.39 1.11 3.88
C GLN A 118 9.90 1.33 4.18
N TRP A 119 9.43 0.83 5.32
CA TRP A 119 8.12 1.17 5.87
C TRP A 119 8.23 2.36 6.83
N ILE A 120 7.46 3.40 6.55
CA ILE A 120 7.23 4.54 7.45
C ILE A 120 5.85 4.35 8.06
N GLY A 121 5.75 4.30 9.39
CA GLY A 121 4.48 3.96 10.05
C GLY A 121 4.20 4.81 11.28
N ARG A 122 2.98 4.67 11.81
CA ARG A 122 2.54 5.32 13.07
C ARG A 122 2.69 6.85 12.99
N GLU A 123 3.33 7.44 13.99
CA GLU A 123 3.49 8.89 14.17
C GLU A 123 4.21 9.52 12.99
N ASP A 124 5.31 8.93 12.50
CA ASP A 124 6.06 9.45 11.35
C ASP A 124 5.18 9.52 10.09
N ALA A 125 4.40 8.47 9.82
CA ALA A 125 3.48 8.46 8.69
C ALA A 125 2.34 9.47 8.87
N MET A 126 1.84 9.65 10.10
CA MET A 126 0.81 10.63 10.42
C MET A 126 1.29 12.07 10.22
N ASP A 127 2.50 12.37 10.68
CA ASP A 127 3.16 13.67 10.51
C ASP A 127 3.38 13.98 9.04
N MET A 128 3.88 13.02 8.26
CA MET A 128 4.07 13.18 6.81
C MET A 128 2.75 13.38 6.05
N LEU A 129 1.67 12.73 6.50
CA LEU A 129 0.34 12.89 5.89
C LEU A 129 -0.41 14.12 6.41
N GLY A 130 0.13 14.85 7.38
CA GLY A 130 -0.51 16.02 7.98
C GLY A 130 -1.81 15.69 8.72
N THR A 131 -1.93 14.48 9.29
CA THR A 131 -3.12 14.03 10.02
C THR A 131 -2.82 13.78 11.48
N SER A 132 -3.71 14.22 12.36
CA SER A 132 -3.67 13.94 13.80
C SER A 132 -4.79 12.99 14.24
N GLU A 133 -5.65 12.53 13.31
CA GLU A 133 -6.76 11.65 13.64
C GLU A 133 -6.31 10.21 13.84
N ILE A 134 -6.24 9.79 15.10
CA ILE A 134 -6.15 8.38 15.49
C ILE A 134 -7.55 7.76 15.35
N LYS A 135 -7.97 7.48 14.13
CA LYS A 135 -8.98 6.43 13.89
C LYS A 135 -8.28 5.07 14.03
N ASN A 136 -9.03 3.97 14.13
CA ASN A 136 -8.50 2.59 14.18
C ASN A 136 -7.77 2.15 12.88
N THR A 137 -7.09 3.08 12.21
CA THR A 137 -6.42 2.94 10.93
C THR A 137 -4.92 3.07 11.18
N SER A 138 -4.16 2.03 10.86
CA SER A 138 -2.71 2.10 10.86
C SER A 138 -2.25 2.87 9.63
N TYR A 139 -1.70 4.08 9.82
CA TYR A 139 -1.04 4.82 8.76
C TYR A 139 0.33 4.19 8.49
N VAL A 140 0.53 3.74 7.26
CA VAL A 140 1.78 3.19 6.77
C VAL A 140 2.02 3.69 5.35
N ILE A 141 3.27 4.04 5.05
CA ILE A 141 3.75 4.46 3.74
C ILE A 141 4.92 3.55 3.39
N LEU A 142 4.91 3.01 2.18
CA LEU A 142 6.07 2.33 1.60
C LEU A 142 6.91 3.38 0.88
N SER A 143 8.19 3.45 1.22
CA SER A 143 9.22 4.16 0.46
C SER A 143 9.98 3.14 -0.37
N ALA A 144 10.19 3.39 -1.66
CA ALA A 144 11.05 2.61 -2.54
C ALA A 144 12.05 3.54 -3.23
N TRP A 145 13.33 3.20 -3.22
CA TRP A 145 14.43 4.04 -3.72
C TRP A 145 15.28 3.31 -4.76
N TRP A 146 15.83 4.07 -5.73
CA TRP A 146 16.67 3.58 -6.83
C TRP A 146 17.95 4.39 -7.02
N ASP A 147 19.11 3.73 -7.13
CA ASP A 147 20.40 4.34 -7.56
C ASP A 147 20.74 4.04 -9.03
#